data_AF-N4WKL8-F1
#
_entry.id   AF-N4WKL8-F1
#
_cell.length_a   1.000
_cell.length_b   1.000
_cell.length_c   1.000
_cell.angle_alpha   90.00
_cell.angle_beta   90.00
_cell.angle_gamma   90.00
#
_symmetry.space_group_name_H-M   'P 1'
#
loop_
_entity.id
_entity.type
_entity.pdbx_description
1 polymer ?
#
loop_
_entity_poly.entity_id
_entity_poly.type
_entity_poly.pdbx_seq_one_letter_code
_entity_poly.pdbx_strand_id
1 'polypeptide(L)' 'MTKKKNPVLEKKWHEGFEAGRKQGIQDSINYFTKRLMDLEQVPGIGKKTMQKIVDQLGEEYFQMKRKRNKDF' A
#
# COMPACT_ATOMS: atom_id res chain seq x y z
N MET A 1 -11.08 30.66 29.38
CA MET A 1 -11.13 30.92 27.92
C MET A 1 -10.10 30.04 27.23
N THR A 2 -10.53 29.05 26.46
CA THR A 2 -9.62 28.23 25.64
C THR A 2 -9.00 29.11 24.56
N LYS A 3 -7.67 29.25 24.56
CA LYS A 3 -6.94 29.96 23.49
C LYS A 3 -7.24 29.26 22.16
N LYS A 4 -7.86 29.98 21.22
CA LYS A 4 -8.15 29.48 19.88
C LYS A 4 -6.82 29.14 19.20
N LYS A 5 -6.69 27.92 18.65
CA LYS A 5 -5.48 27.50 17.93
C LYS A 5 -5.27 28.41 16.73
N ASN A 6 -4.00 28.74 16.43
CA ASN A 6 -3.65 29.54 15.27
C ASN A 6 -4.00 28.75 13.99
N PRO A 7 -4.89 29.27 13.12
CA PRO A 7 -5.36 28.55 11.94
C PRO A 7 -4.23 28.21 10.95
N VAL A 8 -3.17 29.02 10.90
CA VAL A 8 -2.00 28.75 10.04
C VAL A 8 -1.23 27.53 10.53
N LEU A 9 -1.04 27.42 11.85
CA LEU A 9 -0.35 26.27 12.45
C LEU A 9 -1.17 24.99 12.32
N GLU A 10 -2.49 25.08 12.49
CA GLU A 10 -3.39 23.95 12.29
C GLU A 10 -3.36 23.45 10.85
N LYS A 11 -3.44 24.35 9.87
CA LYS A 11 -3.31 23.99 8.45
C LYS A 11 -1.97 23.31 8.16
N LYS A 12 -0.85 23.87 8.63
CA LYS A 12 0.49 23.28 8.42
C LYS A 12 0.65 21.93 9.08
N TRP A 13 0.05 21.74 10.25
CA TRP A 13 0.02 20.44 10.92
C TRP A 13 -0.73 19.40 10.07
N HIS A 14 -1.92 19.73 9.55
CA HIS A 14 -2.69 18.82 8.69
C HIS A 14 -1.95 18.49 7.39
N GLU A 15 -1.32 19.48 6.75
CA GLU A 15 -0.50 19.28 5.55
C GLU A 15 0.65 18.29 5.82
N GLY A 16 1.39 18.49 6.91
CA GLY A 16 2.48 17.61 7.32
C GLY A 16 1.99 16.20 7.70
N PHE A 17 0.87 16.12 8.42
CA PHE A 17 0.25 14.85 8.79
C PHE A 17 -0.17 14.04 7.56
N GLU A 18 -0.87 14.66 6.60
CA GLU A 18 -1.29 13.98 5.38
C GLU A 18 -0.11 13.57 4.50
N ALA A 19 0.94 14.40 4.42
CA ALA A 19 2.17 14.04 3.72
C ALA A 19 2.86 12.83 4.37
N GLY A 20 3.01 12.84 5.70
CA GLY A 20 3.59 11.73 6.46
C GLY A 20 2.77 10.45 6.35
N ARG A 21 1.43 10.56 6.41
CA ARG A 21 0.51 9.42 6.22
C ARG A 21 0.67 8.80 4.83
N LYS A 22 0.72 9.63 3.77
CA LYS A 22 0.94 9.15 2.40
C LYS A 22 2.29 8.46 2.26
N GLN A 23 3.36 9.05 2.83
CA GLN A 23 4.68 8.46 2.80
C GLN A 23 4.71 7.10 3.52
N GLY A 24 4.16 7.02 4.74
CA GLY A 24 4.13 5.77 5.50
C GLY A 24 3.32 4.66 4.82
N ILE A 25 2.22 5.00 4.15
CA ILE A 25 1.47 4.06 3.31
C ILE A 25 2.35 3.57 2.15
N GLN A 26 3.04 4.48 1.46
CA GLN A 26 3.89 4.12 0.32
C GLN A 26 5.07 3.22 0.75
N ASP A 27 5.72 3.53 1.87
CA ASP A 27 6.82 2.74 2.41
C ASP A 27 6.35 1.34 2.81
N SER A 28 5.16 1.24 3.42
CA SER A 28 4.54 -0.04 3.76
C SER A 28 4.25 -0.87 2.50
N ILE A 29 3.67 -0.27 1.46
CA ILE A 29 3.40 -0.94 0.18
C ILE A 29 4.70 -1.46 -0.42
N ASN A 30 5.75 -0.64 -0.45
CA ASN A 30 7.06 -1.01 -1.00
C ASN A 30 7.68 -2.18 -0.23
N TYR A 31 7.62 -2.13 1.10
CA TYR A 31 8.11 -3.20 1.97
C TYR A 31 7.39 -4.52 1.70
N PHE A 32 6.05 -4.54 1.75
CA PHE A 32 5.28 -5.75 1.53
C PHE A 32 5.40 -6.29 0.11
N THR A 33 5.44 -5.41 -0.90
CA THR A 33 5.64 -5.82 -2.30
C THR A 33 6.95 -6.60 -2.45
N LYS A 34 8.05 -6.07 -1.92
CA LYS A 34 9.35 -6.75 -1.96
C LYS A 34 9.28 -8.11 -1.24
N ARG A 35 8.74 -8.13 -0.02
CA ARG A 35 8.65 -9.38 0.78
C ARG A 35 7.81 -10.45 0.11
N LEU A 36 6.71 -10.07 -0.55
CA LEU A 36 5.85 -11.01 -1.28
C LEU A 36 6.53 -11.57 -2.54
N MET A 37 7.33 -10.76 -3.25
CA MET A 37 8.11 -11.23 -4.39
C MET A 37 9.21 -12.22 -3.97
N ASP A 38 9.80 -12.02 -2.80
CA ASP A 38 10.85 -12.89 -2.26
C ASP A 38 10.30 -14.19 -1.64
N LEU A 39 8.97 -14.35 -1.51
CA LEU A 39 8.38 -15.54 -0.87
C LEU A 39 8.70 -16.84 -1.61
N GLU A 40 8.83 -16.83 -2.93
CA GLU A 40 9.17 -18.03 -3.72
C GLU A 40 10.60 -18.54 -3.42
N GLN A 41 11.46 -17.70 -2.84
CA GLN A 41 12.82 -18.09 -2.43
C GLN A 41 12.84 -18.76 -1.05
N VAL A 42 11.73 -18.72 -0.30
CA VAL A 42 11.65 -19.33 1.03
C VAL A 42 11.50 -20.84 0.89
N PRO A 43 12.38 -21.65 1.52
CA PRO A 43 12.26 -23.10 1.51
C PRO A 43 10.86 -23.54 1.99
N GLY A 44 10.18 -24.35 1.18
CA GLY A 44 8.80 -24.81 1.44
C GLY A 44 7.70 -23.94 0.82
N ILE A 45 8.02 -22.78 0.24
CA ILE A 45 7.08 -21.95 -0.50
C ILE A 45 7.40 -22.04 -1.99
N GLY A 46 6.77 -23.02 -2.66
CA GLY A 46 6.82 -23.14 -4.11
C GLY A 46 5.65 -22.47 -4.82
N LYS A 47 5.66 -22.56 -6.15
CA LYS A 47 4.62 -22.01 -7.05
C LYS A 47 3.17 -22.27 -6.61
N LYS A 48 2.85 -23.48 -6.13
CA LYS A 48 1.49 -23.83 -5.68
C LYS A 48 1.06 -23.05 -4.43
N THR A 49 1.97 -22.83 -3.49
CA THR A 49 1.70 -22.04 -2.28
C THR A 49 1.55 -20.56 -2.65
N MET A 50 2.39 -20.06 -3.56
CA MET A 50 2.27 -18.70 -4.08
C MET A 50 0.93 -18.45 -4.76
N GLN A 51 0.43 -19.41 -5.56
CA GLN A 51 -0.88 -19.29 -6.19
C GLN A 51 -2.00 -19.15 -5.15
N LYS A 52 -1.99 -19.95 -4.08
CA LYS A 52 -2.98 -19.84 -2.99
C LYS A 52 -2.95 -18.47 -2.30
N ILE A 53 -1.78 -17.87 -2.15
CA ILE A 53 -1.64 -16.52 -1.58
C ILE A 53 -2.25 -15.48 -2.52
N VAL A 54 -1.98 -15.57 -3.83
CA VAL A 54 -2.57 -14.70 -4.85
C VAL A 54 -4.10 -14.83 -4.86
N ASP A 55 -4.62 -16.06 -4.82
CA ASP A 55 -6.06 -16.34 -4.83
C ASP A 55 -6.74 -15.76 -3.58
N GLN A 56 -6.11 -15.91 -2.40
CA GLN A 56 -6.62 -15.36 -1.13
C GLN A 56 -6.60 -13.83 -1.07
N LEU A 57 -5.61 -13.19 -1.68
CA LEU A 57 -5.56 -11.72 -1.81
C LEU A 57 -6.65 -11.19 -2.77
N GLY A 58 -7.34 -12.08 -3.48
CA GLY A 58 -8.49 -11.80 -4.30
C GLY A 58 -8.12 -11.38 -5.72
N GLU A 59 -8.79 -11.99 -6.71
CA GLU A 59 -8.64 -11.59 -8.11
C GLU A 59 -8.96 -10.12 -8.35
N GLU A 60 -9.84 -9.50 -7.55
CA GLU A 60 -10.23 -8.09 -7.68
C GLU A 60 -9.02 -7.14 -7.70
N TYR A 61 -7.99 -7.42 -6.90
CA TYR A 61 -6.75 -6.67 -6.86
C TYR A 61 -5.97 -6.75 -8.20
N PHE A 62 -5.98 -7.93 -8.83
CA PHE A 62 -5.25 -8.19 -10.08
C PHE A 62 -6.07 -7.87 -11.35
N GLN A 63 -7.41 -7.95 -11.28
CA GLN A 63 -8.35 -7.60 -12.35
C GLN A 63 -8.35 -6.08 -12.61
N MET A 64 -8.15 -5.26 -11.58
CA MET A 64 -8.06 -3.80 -11.69
C MET A 64 -6.87 -3.30 -12.55
N LYS A 65 -5.81 -4.11 -12.72
CA LYS A 65 -4.70 -3.82 -13.64
C LYS A 65 -4.96 -4.28 -15.07
N ARG A 66 -5.76 -5.34 -15.29
CA ARG A 66 -6.07 -5.85 -16.64
C ARG A 66 -6.98 -4.94 -17.46
N LYS A 67 -7.87 -4.16 -16.82
CA LYS A 67 -8.70 -3.17 -17.53
C LYS A 67 -7.91 -1.97 -18.05
N ARG A 68 -6.95 -1.44 -17.28
CA ARG A 68 -6.13 -0.27 -17.68
C ARG A 68 -5.26 -0.47 -18.93
N ASN A 69 -4.91 -1.70 -19.29
CA ASN A 69 -4.06 -2.00 -20.46
C ASN A 69 -4.86 -2.41 -21.71
N LYS A 70 -6.20 -2.40 -21.66
CA LYS A 70 -7.06 -2.66 -22.83
C LYS A 70 -7.65 -1.38 -23.45
N ASP A 71 -7.40 -0.23 -22.82
CA ASP A 71 -7.91 1.07 -23.25
C ASP A 71 -6.85 1.91 -24.00
N PHE A 72 -5.76 1.29 -24.46
CA PHE A 72 -4.72 1.89 -25.32
C PHE A 72 -4.40 0.99 -26.51
#